data_AF-A0A419X5K1-F1
#
_entry.id   AF-A0A419X5K1-F1
#
_cell.length_a   1.000
_cell.length_b   1.000
_cell.length_c   1.000
_cell.angle_alpha   90.00
_cell.angle_beta   90.00
_cell.angle_gamma   90.00
#
_symmetry.space_group_name_H-M   'P 1'
#
loop_
_entity.id
_entity.type
_entity.pdbx_description
1 polymer ?
#
loop_
_entity_poly.entity_id
_entity_poly.type
_entity_poly.pdbx_seq_one_letter_code
_entity_poly.pdbx_strand_id
1 'polypeptide(L)'
;MSPERRLVSRQEIRAMYGVGANVVAGWIAQAGFPSAQRADAAGAGRGREVERFDQAAVDGWVREHEERVWIGAHEGPAAARQAALSRLPDGNPTDLLDLDDFRTLLGNFNRGRAVARGTMQAYRSRGQIPAADRCEGDGIDPEVYEEMWFRKTVYDYIVDQPGMGARGIGRVTRKDP
;
A
#
# COMPACT_ATOMS: atom_id res chain seq x y z
N MET A 1 -30.69 -17.52 -9.46
CA MET A 1 -30.73 -16.89 -8.12
C MET A 1 -29.79 -15.71 -8.17
N SER A 2 -30.31 -14.49 -8.23
CA SER A 2 -29.45 -13.29 -8.08
C SER A 2 -28.92 -13.30 -6.65
N PRO A 3 -27.61 -13.13 -6.42
CA PRO A 3 -27.10 -12.99 -5.06
C PRO A 3 -27.84 -11.85 -4.37
N GLU A 4 -28.26 -12.06 -3.12
CA GLU A 4 -28.86 -11.00 -2.31
C GLU A 4 -27.91 -9.81 -2.30
N ARG A 5 -28.42 -8.63 -2.69
CA ARG A 5 -27.65 -7.39 -2.65
C ARG A 5 -27.43 -7.01 -1.19
N ARG A 6 -26.27 -7.40 -0.66
CA ARG A 6 -25.84 -6.98 0.68
C ARG A 6 -25.31 -5.56 0.63
N LEU A 7 -25.85 -4.72 1.52
CA LEU A 7 -25.42 -3.33 1.67
C LEU A 7 -24.47 -3.17 2.86
N VAL A 8 -23.34 -2.53 2.63
CA VAL A 8 -22.28 -2.30 3.63
C VAL A 8 -22.06 -0.82 3.89
N SER A 9 -21.79 -0.46 5.14
CA SER A 9 -21.40 0.87 5.56
C SER A 9 -19.91 1.13 5.34
N ARG A 10 -19.48 2.40 5.44
CA ARG A 10 -18.05 2.76 5.41
C ARG A 10 -17.23 2.00 6.46
N GLN A 11 -17.80 1.73 7.64
CA GLN A 11 -17.12 0.97 8.70
C GLN A 11 -16.95 -0.50 8.32
N GLU A 12 -17.96 -1.12 7.72
CA GLU A 12 -17.88 -2.50 7.26
C GLU A 12 -16.86 -2.64 6.13
N ILE A 13 -16.81 -1.69 5.17
CA ILE A 13 -15.79 -1.67 4.11
C ILE A 13 -14.38 -1.63 4.73
N ARG A 14 -14.16 -0.77 5.74
CA ARG A 14 -12.86 -0.71 6.45
C ARG A 14 -12.50 -2.04 7.09
N ALA A 15 -13.45 -2.70 7.73
CA ALA A 15 -13.22 -3.98 8.40
C ALA A 15 -12.94 -5.10 7.38
N MET A 16 -13.69 -5.14 6.27
CA MET A 16 -13.51 -6.13 5.20
C MET A 16 -12.10 -6.07 4.59
N TYR A 17 -11.59 -4.87 4.33
CA TYR A 17 -10.30 -4.69 3.64
C TYR A 17 -9.14 -4.35 4.57
N GLY A 18 -9.36 -4.26 5.88
CA GLY A 18 -8.33 -3.90 6.85
C GLY A 18 -7.72 -2.50 6.65
N VAL A 19 -8.48 -1.55 6.08
CA VAL A 19 -7.99 -0.22 5.70
C VAL A 19 -8.45 0.91 6.64
N GLY A 20 -7.69 1.99 6.65
CA GLY A 20 -8.01 3.20 7.41
C GLY A 20 -9.22 3.97 6.84
N ALA A 21 -9.86 4.81 7.66
CA ALA A 21 -11.02 5.60 7.24
C ALA A 21 -10.71 6.56 6.08
N ASN A 22 -9.51 7.14 6.06
CA ASN A 22 -9.07 8.05 5.00
C ASN A 22 -8.90 7.34 3.65
N VAL A 23 -8.53 6.06 3.66
CA VAL A 23 -8.43 5.25 2.44
C VAL A 23 -9.81 5.09 1.81
N VAL A 24 -10.79 4.65 2.60
CA VAL A 24 -12.17 4.48 2.13
C VAL A 24 -12.79 5.80 1.69
N ALA A 25 -12.53 6.90 2.41
CA ALA A 25 -12.98 8.22 1.99
C ALA A 25 -12.34 8.64 0.65
N GLY A 26 -11.06 8.30 0.45
CA GLY A 26 -10.36 8.50 -0.81
C GLY A 26 -10.98 7.69 -1.96
N TRP A 27 -11.29 6.42 -1.74
CA TRP A 27 -11.95 5.56 -2.72
C TRP A 27 -13.32 6.10 -3.14
N ILE A 28 -14.15 6.49 -2.16
CA ILE A 28 -15.47 7.06 -2.41
C ILE A 28 -15.41 8.32 -3.28
N ALA A 29 -14.32 9.10 -3.18
CA ALA A 29 -14.12 10.30 -3.98
C ALA A 29 -13.61 10.01 -5.41
N GLN A 30 -13.18 8.79 -5.73
CA GLN A 30 -12.71 8.42 -7.06
C GLN A 30 -13.87 8.21 -8.03
N ALA A 31 -13.66 8.61 -9.28
CA ALA A 31 -14.61 8.34 -10.35
C ALA A 31 -14.78 6.82 -10.53
N GLY A 32 -16.03 6.38 -10.70
CA GLY A 32 -16.36 4.96 -10.88
C GLY A 32 -16.51 4.17 -9.58
N PHE A 33 -16.24 4.75 -8.40
CA PHE A 33 -16.58 4.09 -7.14
C PHE A 33 -18.10 3.88 -7.02
N PRO A 34 -18.57 2.73 -6.50
CA PRO A 34 -19.99 2.44 -6.39
C PRO A 34 -20.77 3.54 -5.66
N SER A 35 -21.88 3.96 -6.27
CA SER A 35 -22.72 5.00 -5.68
C SER A 35 -23.36 4.53 -4.38
N ALA A 36 -23.38 5.42 -3.39
CA ALA A 36 -24.10 5.18 -2.15
C ALA A 36 -25.59 5.02 -2.45
N GLN A 37 -26.16 3.91 -1.98
CA GLN A 37 -27.59 3.72 -1.90
C GLN A 37 -28.09 4.39 -0.63
N ARG A 38 -29.13 5.20 -0.76
CA ARG A 38 -29.85 5.72 0.40
C ARG A 38 -30.62 4.57 1.03
N ALA A 39 -30.51 4.39 2.34
CA ALA A 39 -31.48 3.59 3.06
C ALA A 39 -32.84 4.31 2.96
N ASP A 40 -33.88 3.61 2.53
CA ASP A 40 -35.23 4.18 2.49
C ASP A 40 -35.58 4.75 3.86
N ALA A 41 -35.83 6.06 3.91
CA ALA A 41 -36.20 6.79 5.12
C ALA A 41 -37.65 6.49 5.53
N ALA A 42 -38.06 5.23 5.53
CA ALA A 42 -39.32 4.79 6.12
C ALA A 42 -39.15 4.68 7.64
N GLY A 43 -39.03 5.84 8.30
CA GLY A 43 -39.19 5.98 9.75
C GLY A 43 -37.90 6.14 10.55
N ALA A 44 -37.28 7.32 10.49
CA ALA A 44 -36.48 7.83 11.61
C ALA A 44 -36.30 9.35 11.50
N GLY A 45 -36.74 10.08 12.53
CA GLY A 45 -36.54 11.53 12.64
C GLY A 45 -35.06 11.92 12.66
N ARG A 46 -34.79 13.21 12.36
CA ARG A 46 -33.50 13.94 12.44
C ARG A 46 -32.27 13.07 12.79
N GLY A 47 -31.90 12.18 11.87
CA GLY A 47 -30.71 11.33 11.96
C GLY A 47 -29.94 11.48 10.66
N ARG A 48 -28.62 11.65 10.74
CA ARG A 48 -27.74 11.78 9.58
C ARG A 48 -27.88 10.51 8.73
N GLU A 49 -28.29 10.65 7.46
CA GLU A 49 -28.40 9.52 6.52
C GLU A 49 -27.08 8.73 6.52
N VAL A 50 -27.17 7.43 6.82
CA VAL A 50 -26.01 6.53 6.81
C VAL A 50 -25.87 5.98 5.40
N GLU A 51 -24.87 6.46 4.66
CA GLU A 51 -24.57 5.94 3.33
C GLU A 51 -24.25 4.45 3.37
N ARG A 52 -24.88 3.69 2.47
CA ARG A 52 -24.68 2.26 2.30
C ARG A 52 -24.26 1.97 0.87
N PHE A 53 -23.40 0.98 0.66
CA PHE A 53 -22.84 0.63 -0.64
C PHE A 53 -23.15 -0.83 -0.95
N ASP A 54 -23.39 -1.15 -2.22
CA ASP A 54 -23.52 -2.55 -2.66
C ASP A 54 -22.19 -3.27 -2.47
N GLN A 55 -22.18 -4.32 -1.65
CA GLN A 55 -20.95 -5.02 -1.28
C GLN A 55 -20.26 -5.63 -2.50
N ALA A 56 -21.02 -6.23 -3.43
CA ALA A 56 -20.43 -6.89 -4.59
C ALA A 56 -19.84 -5.85 -5.57
N ALA A 57 -20.49 -4.70 -5.71
CA ALA A 57 -19.95 -3.58 -6.48
C ALA A 57 -18.67 -3.01 -5.86
N VAL A 58 -18.63 -2.85 -4.53
CA VAL A 58 -17.42 -2.42 -3.82
C VAL A 58 -16.30 -3.43 -4.02
N ASP A 59 -16.59 -4.72 -3.89
CA ASP A 59 -15.58 -5.76 -4.05
C ASP A 59 -15.00 -5.80 -5.46
N GLY A 60 -15.85 -5.72 -6.49
CA GLY A 60 -15.41 -5.62 -7.87
C GLY A 60 -14.52 -4.39 -8.11
N TRP A 61 -14.90 -3.24 -7.58
CA TRP A 61 -14.12 -2.01 -7.72
C TRP A 61 -12.75 -2.12 -7.01
N VAL A 62 -12.71 -2.63 -5.78
CA VAL A 62 -11.46 -2.81 -5.00
C VAL A 62 -10.55 -3.83 -5.68
N ARG A 63 -11.10 -4.90 -6.26
CA ARG A 63 -10.33 -5.87 -7.03
C ARG A 63 -9.60 -5.24 -8.22
N GLU A 64 -10.29 -4.36 -8.95
CA GLU A 64 -9.76 -3.72 -10.16
C GLU A 64 -8.78 -2.58 -9.86
N HIS A 65 -9.11 -1.72 -8.89
CA HIS A 65 -8.38 -0.46 -8.65
C HIS A 65 -7.36 -0.59 -7.51
N GLU A 66 -7.60 -1.50 -6.57
CA GLU A 66 -6.85 -1.63 -5.33
C GLU A 66 -6.44 -3.10 -5.12
N GLU A 67 -6.00 -3.76 -6.19
CA GLU A 67 -5.73 -5.21 -6.27
C GLU A 67 -4.92 -5.72 -5.07
N ARG A 68 -3.87 -4.99 -4.65
CA ARG A 68 -3.05 -5.39 -3.49
C ARG A 68 -3.87 -5.48 -2.19
N VAL A 69 -4.81 -4.56 -2.00
CA VAL A 69 -5.72 -4.56 -0.84
C VAL A 69 -6.73 -5.68 -0.95
N TRP A 70 -7.26 -5.92 -2.16
CA TRP A 70 -8.18 -7.03 -2.42
C TRP A 70 -7.53 -8.39 -2.13
N ILE A 71 -6.33 -8.64 -2.67
CA ILE A 71 -5.55 -9.86 -2.43
C ILE A 71 -5.25 -9.98 -0.93
N GLY A 72 -4.84 -8.89 -0.27
CA GLY A 72 -4.53 -8.90 1.16
C GLY A 72 -5.72 -9.31 2.03
N ALA A 73 -6.92 -8.87 1.65
CA ALA A 73 -8.15 -9.20 2.38
C ALA A 73 -8.66 -10.63 2.12
N HIS A 74 -8.47 -11.17 0.91
CA HIS A 74 -9.03 -12.47 0.51
C HIS A 74 -8.04 -13.64 0.59
N GLU A 75 -6.78 -13.39 0.27
CA GLU A 75 -5.72 -14.40 0.17
C GLU A 75 -4.63 -14.21 1.23
N GLY A 76 -4.69 -13.09 1.96
CA GLY A 76 -3.81 -12.79 3.09
C GLY A 76 -2.57 -11.97 2.73
N PRO A 77 -1.84 -11.51 3.76
CA PRO A 77 -0.72 -10.57 3.58
C PRO A 77 0.45 -11.16 2.78
N ALA A 78 0.69 -12.48 2.87
CA ALA A 78 1.75 -13.14 2.12
C ALA A 78 1.48 -13.15 0.60
N ALA A 79 0.24 -13.43 0.20
CA ALA A 79 -0.19 -13.37 -1.21
C ALA A 79 -0.09 -11.95 -1.76
N ALA A 80 -0.55 -10.95 -1.00
CA ALA A 80 -0.44 -9.54 -1.40
C ALA A 80 1.00 -9.09 -1.56
N ARG A 81 1.89 -9.57 -0.69
CA ARG A 81 3.33 -9.30 -0.79
C ARG A 81 3.94 -9.95 -2.02
N GLN A 82 3.60 -11.20 -2.32
CA GLN A 82 4.10 -11.91 -3.49
C GLN A 82 3.63 -11.24 -4.79
N ALA A 83 2.35 -10.82 -4.86
CA ALA A 83 1.81 -10.07 -5.99
C ALA A 83 2.47 -8.69 -6.16
N ALA A 84 2.89 -8.04 -5.06
CA ALA A 84 3.65 -6.81 -5.13
C ALA A 84 5.08 -7.05 -5.67
N LEU A 85 5.76 -8.11 -5.21
CA LEU A 85 7.09 -8.47 -5.67
C LEU A 85 7.12 -8.81 -7.17
N SER A 86 6.10 -9.50 -7.69
CA SER A 86 6.05 -9.86 -9.12
C SER A 86 5.90 -8.66 -10.07
N ARG A 87 5.59 -7.47 -9.55
CA ARG A 87 5.55 -6.21 -10.32
C ARG A 87 6.91 -5.49 -10.37
N LEU A 88 7.86 -5.89 -9.54
CA LEU A 88 9.20 -5.34 -9.54
C LEU A 88 10.07 -6.07 -10.58
N PRO A 89 11.09 -5.41 -11.17
CA PRO A 89 11.98 -6.06 -12.13
C PRO A 89 12.68 -7.29 -11.54
N ASP A 90 13.04 -8.26 -12.37
CA ASP A 90 13.87 -9.40 -11.95
C ASP A 90 15.29 -8.94 -11.57
N GLY A 91 15.98 -9.75 -10.76
CA GLY A 91 17.39 -9.55 -10.40
C GLY A 91 17.81 -10.37 -9.19
N ASN A 92 19.10 -10.37 -8.88
CA ASN A 92 19.62 -11.09 -7.72
C ASN A 92 19.28 -10.30 -6.44
N PRO A 93 18.76 -10.96 -5.39
CA PRO A 93 18.55 -10.34 -4.07
C PRO A 93 19.75 -9.55 -3.52
N THR A 94 20.98 -9.94 -3.86
CA THR A 94 22.22 -9.30 -3.40
C THR A 94 22.83 -8.33 -4.42
N ASP A 95 22.13 -8.02 -5.52
CA ASP A 95 22.55 -6.94 -6.41
C ASP A 95 22.66 -5.64 -5.60
N LEU A 96 23.74 -4.87 -5.83
CA LEU A 96 23.96 -3.58 -5.20
C LEU A 96 23.29 -2.49 -6.04
N LEU A 97 22.40 -1.73 -5.39
CA LEU A 97 21.64 -0.64 -5.98
C LEU A 97 22.05 0.67 -5.32
N ASP A 98 22.33 1.69 -6.12
CA ASP A 98 22.61 3.03 -5.61
C ASP A 98 21.31 3.78 -5.23
N LEU A 99 21.46 5.03 -4.80
CA LEU A 99 20.32 5.89 -4.45
C LEU A 99 19.43 6.23 -5.66
N ASP A 100 19.99 6.27 -6.85
CA ASP A 100 19.29 6.58 -8.11
C ASP A 100 18.47 5.39 -8.62
N ASP A 101 18.94 4.17 -8.43
CA ASP A 101 18.19 2.93 -8.63
C ASP A 101 17.03 2.82 -7.63
N PHE A 102 17.32 3.05 -6.34
CA PHE A 102 16.29 2.99 -5.30
C PHE A 102 15.17 4.01 -5.57
N ARG A 103 15.49 5.28 -5.83
CA ARG A 103 14.46 6.29 -6.14
C ARG A 103 13.65 5.94 -7.40
N THR A 104 14.26 5.26 -8.36
CA THR A 104 13.62 4.86 -9.62
C THR A 104 12.65 3.72 -9.36
N LEU A 105 13.08 2.65 -8.69
CA LEU A 105 12.23 1.51 -8.32
C LEU A 105 11.06 1.94 -7.44
N LEU A 106 11.33 2.71 -6.38
CA LEU A 106 10.29 3.20 -5.46
C LEU A 106 9.27 4.10 -6.18
N GLY A 107 9.74 4.95 -7.08
CA GLY A 107 8.88 5.86 -7.83
C GLY A 107 8.04 5.16 -8.89
N ASN A 108 8.64 4.26 -9.66
CA ASN A 108 7.94 3.50 -10.70
C ASN A 108 6.88 2.59 -10.08
N PHE A 109 7.20 1.92 -8.97
CA PHE A 109 6.26 1.04 -8.27
C PHE A 109 5.00 1.79 -7.79
N ASN A 110 5.15 3.01 -7.26
CA ASN A 110 4.04 3.74 -6.67
C ASN A 110 3.29 4.68 -7.62
N ARG A 111 3.95 5.21 -8.65
CA ARG A 111 3.40 6.31 -9.48
C ARG A 111 3.91 6.32 -10.92
N GLY A 112 4.59 5.27 -11.38
CA GLY A 112 5.12 5.19 -12.74
C GLY A 112 6.22 6.20 -13.07
N ARG A 113 6.82 6.86 -12.07
CA ARG A 113 7.95 7.79 -12.27
C ARG A 113 8.85 7.85 -11.05
N ALA A 114 10.16 7.95 -11.31
CA ALA A 114 11.17 8.06 -10.27
C ALA A 114 10.87 9.15 -9.24
N VAL A 115 11.26 8.91 -7.98
CA VAL A 115 11.30 9.95 -6.95
C VAL A 115 12.38 10.96 -7.30
N ALA A 116 12.09 12.24 -7.07
CA ALA A 116 13.08 13.29 -7.25
C ALA A 116 14.27 13.04 -6.32
N ARG A 117 15.50 13.19 -6.84
CA ARG A 117 16.73 12.87 -6.10
C ARG A 117 16.82 13.60 -4.76
N GLY A 118 16.50 14.90 -4.74
CA GLY A 118 16.48 15.68 -3.49
C GLY A 118 15.45 15.19 -2.46
N THR A 119 14.32 14.65 -2.90
CA THR A 119 13.35 14.01 -1.99
C THR A 119 13.91 12.71 -1.41
N MET A 120 14.57 11.89 -2.23
CA MET A 120 15.18 10.65 -1.75
C MET A 120 16.33 10.91 -0.77
N GLN A 121 17.15 11.93 -1.03
CA GLN A 121 18.17 12.40 -0.09
C GLN A 121 17.56 12.87 1.25
N ALA A 122 16.44 13.58 1.20
CA ALA A 122 15.73 13.99 2.42
C ALA A 122 15.11 12.79 3.18
N TYR A 123 14.63 11.77 2.47
CA TYR A 123 14.17 10.52 3.11
C TYR A 123 15.33 9.81 3.79
N ARG A 124 16.48 9.70 3.12
CA ARG A 124 17.71 9.15 3.67
C ARG A 124 18.15 9.88 4.94
N SER A 125 18.31 11.19 4.88
CA SER A 125 18.80 11.99 6.02
C SER A 125 17.87 11.94 7.23
N ARG A 126 16.58 11.67 7.02
CA ARG A 126 15.57 11.52 8.08
C ARG A 126 15.36 10.07 8.53
N GLY A 127 16.10 9.11 7.99
CA GLY A 127 15.93 7.68 8.28
C GLY A 127 14.56 7.13 7.86
N GLN A 128 13.96 7.69 6.81
CA GLN A 128 12.66 7.24 6.27
C GLN A 128 12.80 6.10 5.25
N ILE A 129 14.02 5.85 4.79
CA ILE A 129 14.43 4.67 4.02
C ILE A 129 15.43 3.86 4.87
N PRO A 130 15.64 2.57 4.57
CA PRO A 130 16.60 1.75 5.31
C PRO A 130 18.01 2.33 5.22
N ALA A 131 18.85 2.03 6.21
CA ALA A 131 20.28 2.27 6.10
C ALA A 131 20.86 1.48 4.92
N ALA A 132 21.93 1.98 4.33
CA ALA A 132 22.65 1.28 3.27
C ALA A 132 23.24 -0.03 3.81
N ASP A 133 23.22 -1.08 3.00
CA ASP A 133 23.79 -2.37 3.35
C ASP A 133 25.30 -2.37 3.14
N ARG A 134 25.79 -1.53 2.22
CA ARG A 134 27.19 -1.36 1.87
C ARG A 134 27.56 0.12 1.86
N CYS A 135 28.75 0.43 2.33
CA CYS A 135 29.30 1.79 2.36
C CYS A 135 30.76 1.78 1.95
N GLU A 136 31.26 2.93 1.48
CA GLU A 136 32.68 3.10 1.19
C GLU A 136 33.54 2.74 2.42
N GLY A 137 34.57 1.92 2.19
CA GLY A 137 35.49 1.50 3.24
C GLY A 137 34.95 0.45 4.22
N ASP A 138 33.82 -0.20 3.92
CA ASP A 138 33.29 -1.28 4.77
C ASP A 138 34.14 -2.57 4.75
N GLY A 139 35.12 -2.67 3.84
CA GLY A 139 36.06 -3.78 3.73
C GLY A 139 35.45 -5.06 3.14
N ILE A 140 34.26 -4.97 2.55
CA ILE A 140 33.54 -6.11 1.94
C ILE A 140 33.70 -6.05 0.41
N ASP A 141 33.76 -7.21 -0.25
CA ASP A 141 33.82 -7.34 -1.71
C ASP A 141 32.41 -7.51 -2.32
N PRO A 142 32.07 -6.88 -3.46
CA PRO A 142 32.87 -5.86 -4.16
C PRO A 142 32.97 -4.58 -3.36
N GLU A 143 34.09 -3.88 -3.50
CA GLU A 143 34.25 -2.52 -2.98
C GLU A 143 33.18 -1.60 -3.60
N VAL A 144 32.62 -0.71 -2.77
CA VAL A 144 31.67 0.32 -3.21
C VAL A 144 32.23 1.69 -2.89
N TYR A 145 31.92 2.68 -3.73
CA TYR A 145 32.38 4.07 -3.56
C TYR A 145 31.25 5.02 -3.13
N GLU A 146 30.06 4.47 -2.91
CA GLU A 146 28.93 5.18 -2.35
C GLU A 146 28.06 4.24 -1.52
N GLU A 147 27.06 4.80 -0.84
CA GLU A 147 26.07 4.03 -0.13
C GLU A 147 25.23 3.21 -1.11
N MET A 148 25.18 1.89 -0.90
CA MET A 148 24.43 0.97 -1.72
C MET A 148 23.54 0.06 -0.88
N TRP A 149 22.40 -0.30 -1.45
CA TRP A 149 21.42 -1.20 -0.86
C TRP A 149 21.39 -2.50 -1.65
N PHE A 150 21.25 -3.63 -0.98
CA PHE A 150 20.88 -4.86 -1.65
C PHE A 150 19.50 -4.70 -2.28
N ARG A 151 19.31 -5.27 -3.47
CA ARG A 151 18.00 -5.31 -4.14
C ARG A 151 16.92 -5.82 -3.21
N LYS A 152 17.21 -6.86 -2.42
CA LYS A 152 16.28 -7.37 -1.41
C LYS A 152 15.84 -6.31 -0.40
N THR A 153 16.77 -5.53 0.14
CA THR A 153 16.48 -4.45 1.09
C THR A 153 15.56 -3.40 0.47
N VAL A 154 15.85 -3.00 -0.78
CA VAL A 154 15.00 -2.08 -1.53
C VAL A 154 13.62 -2.67 -1.79
N TYR A 155 13.53 -3.93 -2.20
CA TYR A 155 12.27 -4.58 -2.54
C TYR A 155 11.40 -4.77 -1.31
N ASP A 156 11.98 -5.29 -0.23
CA ASP A 156 11.32 -5.44 1.07
C ASP A 156 10.79 -4.07 1.52
N TYR A 157 11.59 -3.00 1.45
CA TYR A 157 11.10 -1.66 1.76
C TYR A 157 9.91 -1.24 0.90
N ILE A 158 10.00 -1.37 -0.43
CA ILE A 158 8.95 -0.96 -1.37
C ILE A 158 7.65 -1.72 -1.11
N VAL A 159 7.72 -3.05 -0.95
CA VAL A 159 6.52 -3.88 -0.80
C VAL A 159 5.97 -3.81 0.62
N ASP A 160 6.81 -3.66 1.64
CA ASP A 160 6.37 -3.62 3.04
C ASP A 160 5.99 -2.20 3.48
N GLN A 161 6.20 -1.18 2.64
CA GLN A 161 5.57 0.12 2.85
C GLN A 161 4.04 -0.08 2.91
N PRO A 162 3.39 0.39 3.99
CA PRO A 162 1.96 0.69 3.92
C PRO A 162 1.81 1.68 2.77
N GLY A 163 1.00 1.36 1.75
CA GLY A 163 0.78 2.25 0.60
C GLY A 163 0.51 3.69 1.07
N MET A 164 0.74 4.72 0.25
CA MET A 164 0.57 6.12 0.69
C MET A 164 -0.80 6.45 1.32
N GLY A 165 -1.83 5.62 1.15
CA GLY A 165 -3.11 5.67 1.87
C GLY A 165 -3.11 5.03 3.29
N ALA A 166 -2.18 4.14 3.59
CA ALA A 166 -2.04 3.40 4.84
C ALA A 166 -1.17 4.11 5.91
N ARG A 167 -1.01 5.44 5.84
CA ARG A 167 -0.58 6.28 6.99
C ARG A 167 -1.58 6.27 8.17
N GLY A 168 -2.35 5.20 8.32
CA GLY A 168 -3.33 4.97 9.38
C GLY A 168 -3.35 3.53 9.91
N ILE A 169 -2.45 2.64 9.47
CA ILE A 169 -2.25 1.36 10.16
C ILE A 169 -1.31 1.63 11.31
N GLY A 170 -1.86 1.66 12.52
CA GLY A 170 -1.08 1.84 13.74
C GLY A 170 0.08 0.84 13.79
N ARG A 171 1.28 1.32 14.12
CA ARG A 171 2.38 0.44 14.50
C ARG A 171 1.87 -0.49 15.59
N VAL A 172 1.73 -1.78 15.27
CA VAL A 172 1.72 -2.81 16.31
C VAL A 172 3.15 -2.81 16.85
N THR A 173 3.37 -2.08 17.94
CA THR A 173 4.55 -2.26 18.76
C THR A 173 4.48 -3.68 19.31
N ARG A 174 5.26 -4.60 18.72
CA ARG A 174 5.63 -5.82 19.44
C ARG A 174 6.34 -5.38 20.70
N LYS A 175 5.69 -5.59 21.83
CA LYS A 175 6.34 -5.62 23.13
C LYS A 175 6.72 -7.07 23.30
N ASP A 176 7.97 -7.39 22.98
CA ASP A 176 8.53 -8.69 23.30
C ASP A 176 8.78 -8.76 24.83
N PRO A 177 8.66 -9.97 25.43
CA PRO A 177 8.56 -10.20 26.88
C PRO A 177 9.81 -9.86 27.68
#